data_AF-A0A926NCX5-F1
#
_entry.id   AF-A0A926NCX5-F1
#
_cell.length_a   1.000
_cell.length_b   1.000
_cell.length_c   1.000
_cell.angle_alpha   90.00
_cell.angle_beta   90.00
_cell.angle_gamma   90.00
#
_symmetry.space_group_name_H-M   'P 1'
#
loop_
_entity.id
_entity.type
_entity.pdbx_description
1 polymer ?
#
loop_
_entity_poly.entity_id
_entity_poly.type
_entity_poly.pdbx_seq_one_letter_code
_entity_poly.pdbx_strand_id
1 'polypeptide(L)' 'MNVRCILCDTRFVPDPITRKKILKHPHKIQICPKCKARITTQVTARRSDSIT' A
#
# COMPACT_ATOMS: atom_id res chain seq x y z
N MET A 1 5.03 -6.82 14.18
CA MET A 1 4.56 -7.84 13.22
C MET A 1 5.16 -7.52 11.87
N ASN A 2 5.59 -8.53 11.12
CA ASN A 2 6.12 -8.36 9.78
C ASN A 2 5.07 -8.81 8.79
N VAL A 3 4.72 -7.94 7.85
CA VAL A 3 3.66 -8.16 6.86
C VAL A 3 4.30 -8.29 5.49
N ARG A 4 3.84 -9.24 4.67
CA ARG A 4 4.32 -9.41 3.30
C ARG A 4 3.50 -8.51 2.37
N CYS A 5 4.17 -7.72 1.54
CA CYS A 5 3.51 -6.96 0.49
C CYS A 5 3.04 -7.90 -0.63
N ILE A 6 1.78 -7.82 -1.05
CA ILE A 6 1.26 -8.66 -2.14
C ILE A 6 1.91 -8.35 -3.50
N LEU A 7 2.49 -7.16 -3.68
CA LEU A 7 2.96 -6.68 -4.98
C LEU A 7 4.45 -6.92 -5.24
N CYS A 8 5.25 -7.00 -4.19
CA CYS A 8 6.71 -7.12 -4.31
C CYS A 8 7.28 -8.17 -3.37
N ASP A 9 6.42 -8.89 -2.65
CA ASP A 9 6.78 -9.95 -1.70
C ASP A 9 7.75 -9.57 -0.57
N THR A 10 8.12 -8.30 -0.47
CA THR A 10 8.99 -7.77 0.57
C THR A 10 8.24 -7.69 1.90
N ARG A 11 8.92 -8.03 2.99
CA ARG A 11 8.41 -7.84 4.35
C ARG A 11 8.53 -6.36 4.75
N PHE A 12 7.52 -5.84 5.43
CA PHE A 12 7.55 -4.48 5.98
C PHE A 12 6.90 -4.42 7.36
N VAL A 13 7.26 -3.39 8.13
CA VAL A 13 6.67 -3.09 9.43
C VAL A 13 5.61 -2.00 9.23
N PRO A 14 4.32 -2.27 9.51
CA PRO A 14 3.28 -1.26 9.42
C PRO A 14 3.40 -0.24 10.56
N ASP A 15 3.02 1.01 10.29
CA ASP A 15 2.86 2.04 11.32
C ASP A 15 1.75 1.65 12.32
N PRO A 16 1.66 2.29 13.51
CA PRO A 16 0.71 1.90 14.55
C PRO A 16 -0.75 1.90 14.10
N ILE A 17 -1.15 2.82 13.21
CA ILE A 17 -2.53 2.93 12.72
C ILE A 17 -2.81 1.81 11.72
N THR A 18 -1.90 1.59 10.78
CA THR A 18 -2.00 0.49 9.80
C THR A 18 -1.97 -0.85 10.51
N ARG A 19 -1.14 -1.03 11.54
CA ARG A 19 -1.11 -2.24 12.37
C ARG A 19 -2.48 -2.52 12.99
N LYS A 20 -3.13 -1.52 13.60
CA LYS A 20 -4.49 -1.67 14.16
C LYS A 20 -5.50 -2.10 13.08
N LYS A 21 -5.41 -1.54 11.87
CA LYS A 21 -6.28 -1.92 10.74
C LYS A 21 -6.03 -3.35 10.26
N ILE A 22 -4.78 -3.79 10.21
CA ILE A 22 -4.41 -5.16 9.83
C ILE A 22 -4.96 -6.16 10.86
N LEU A 23 -4.81 -5.87 12.15
CA LEU A 23 -5.34 -6.73 13.20
C LEU A 23 -6.87 -6.81 13.17
N LYS A 24 -7.55 -5.69 12.87
CA LYS A 24 -9.01 -5.64 12.74
C LYS A 24 -9.51 -6.33 11.46
N HIS A 25 -8.73 -6.28 10.38
CA HIS A 25 -9.11 -6.77 9.06
C HIS A 25 -7.94 -7.53 8.39
N PRO A 26 -7.55 -8.71 8.91
CA PRO A 26 -6.35 -9.42 8.44
C PRO A 26 -6.49 -9.98 7.02
N HIS A 27 -7.73 -10.19 6.54
CA HIS A 27 -8.03 -10.67 5.19
C HIS A 27 -7.85 -9.60 4.10
N LYS A 28 -7.63 -8.32 4.47
CA LYS A 28 -7.42 -7.27 3.47
C LYS A 28 -6.03 -7.35 2.86
N ILE A 29 -5.93 -6.95 1.60
CA ILE A 29 -4.66 -6.85 0.88
C ILE A 29 -3.74 -5.84 1.58
N GLN A 30 -2.48 -6.25 1.78
CA GLN A 30 -1.46 -5.42 2.41
C GLN A 30 -0.39 -5.04 1.39
N ILE A 31 -0.10 -3.74 1.32
CA ILE A 31 0.86 -3.17 0.37
C ILE A 31 1.89 -2.37 1.18
N CYS A 32 3.17 -2.59 0.90
CA CYS A 32 4.23 -1.84 1.56
C CYS A 32 4.20 -0.35 1.17
N PRO A 33 4.78 0.54 2.00
CA PRO A 33 4.81 1.98 1.71
C PRO A 33 5.40 2.33 0.34
N LYS A 34 6.45 1.62 -0.08
CA LYS A 34 7.11 1.82 -1.39
C LYS A 34 6.18 1.54 -2.56
N CYS A 35 5.49 0.39 -2.54
CA CYS A 35 4.54 0.04 -3.59
C CYS A 35 3.32 0.97 -3.59
N LYS A 36 2.85 1.38 -2.41
CA LYS A 36 1.77 2.36 -2.28
C LYS A 36 2.16 3.68 -2.94
N ALA A 37 3.34 4.22 -2.64
CA ALA A 37 3.84 5.46 -3.23
C ALA A 37 3.92 5.36 -4.76
N ARG A 38 4.55 4.29 -5.28
CA ARG A 38 4.67 4.04 -6.72
C ARG A 38 3.31 4.05 -7.44
N ILE A 39 2.33 3.34 -6.90
CA ILE A 39 0.99 3.28 -7.50
C ILE A 39 0.29 4.62 -7.40
N THR A 40 0.37 5.30 -6.25
CA THR A 40 -0.21 6.63 -6.08
C THR A 40 0.31 7.58 -7.15
N THR A 41 1.63 7.68 -7.34
CA THR A 41 2.26 8.52 -8.37
C THR A 41 1.75 8.19 -9.77
N GLN A 42 1.67 6.90 -10.11
CA GLN A 42 1.18 6.47 -11.42
C GLN A 42 -0.30 6.83 -11.64
N VAL A 43 -1.15 6.64 -10.63
CA VAL A 43 -2.58 6.96 -10.70
C VAL A 43 -2.80 8.47 -10.76
N THR A 44 -2.03 9.26 -10.01
CA THR A 44 -2.13 10.72 -10.05
C THR A 44 -1.71 11.27 -11.41
N ALA A 45 -0.63 10.75 -12.01
CA ALA A 45 -0.20 11.15 -13.35
C ALA A 45 -1.26 10.84 -14.42
N ARG A 46 -1.84 9.63 -14.40
CA ARG A 46 -2.92 9.29 -15.34
C ARG A 46 -4.13 10.21 -15.20
N ARG A 47 -4.47 10.62 -13.97
CA ARG A 47 -5.58 11.53 -13.71
C ARG A 47 -5.31 12.94 -14.22
N SER A 48 -4.07 13.44 -14.14
CA SER A 48 -3.73 14.74 -14.74
C SER A 48 -3.79 14.69 -16.27
N ASP A 49 -3.36 13.59 -16.87
CA ASP A 49 -3.35 13.43 -18.33
C ASP A 49 -4.76 13.29 -18.91
N SER A 50 -5.73 12.80 -18.12
CA SER A 50 -7.13 12.61 -18.55
C SER A 50 -7.97 13.90 -18.55
N ILE A 51 -7.39 15.04 -18.17
CA ILE A 51 -8.08 16.34 -18.07
C ILE A 51 -7.70 17.27 -19.24
N THR A 52 -6.87 16.81 -20.19
CA THR A 52 -6.47 17.59 -21.38
C THR A 52 -7.11 17.07 -22.64
#